data_AF-A0A7S4T5M6-F1
#
_entry.id   AF-A0A7S4T5M6-F1
#
_cell.length_a   1.000
_cell.length_b   1.000
_cell.length_c   1.000
_cell.angle_alpha   90.00
_cell.angle_beta   90.00
_cell.angle_gamma   90.00
#
_symmetry.space_group_name_H-M   'P 1'
#
loop_
_entity.id
_entity.type
_entity.pdbx_description
1 polymer ?
#
loop_
_entity_poly.entity_id
_entity_poly.type
_entity_poly.pdbx_seq_one_letter_code
_entity_poly.pdbx_strand_id
1 'polypeptide(L)'
;SLEVLPGSHRPDGHNGHPSLIQSSVENKNDKKVLPINVPQGTVTIYSSRLWHRGGANKNDDSTPERSFCFMTLMEDEGCMAPPGLVHTMAKEDVGKWVLNGNGIVSR
;
A
#
# COMPACT_ATOMS: atom_id res chain seq x y z
N SER A 1 5.28 -8.39 11.64
CA SER A 1 4.05 -8.74 10.88
C SER A 1 3.49 -7.50 10.20
N LEU A 2 2.82 -7.62 9.04
CA LEU A 2 2.09 -6.50 8.43
C LEU A 2 0.63 -6.60 8.85
N GLU A 3 0.00 -5.51 9.26
CA GLU A 3 -1.43 -5.44 9.56
C GLU A 3 -2.05 -4.30 8.77
N VAL A 4 -3.28 -4.49 8.27
CA VAL A 4 -3.98 -3.51 7.42
C VAL A 4 -5.42 -3.34 7.85
N LEU A 5 -5.99 -2.16 7.58
CA LEU A 5 -7.43 -1.91 7.66
C LEU A 5 -7.97 -1.91 6.22
N PRO A 6 -8.60 -3.00 5.74
CA PRO A 6 -9.01 -3.11 4.34
C PRO A 6 -9.97 -1.97 3.94
N GLY A 7 -9.75 -1.40 2.75
CA GLY A 7 -10.59 -0.32 2.23
C GLY A 7 -10.35 1.08 2.81
N SER A 8 -9.46 1.24 3.80
CA SER A 8 -9.17 2.55 4.41
C SER A 8 -8.56 3.58 3.45
N HIS A 9 -8.03 3.15 2.30
CA HIS A 9 -7.53 4.03 1.24
C HIS A 9 -8.63 4.76 0.46
N ARG A 10 -9.90 4.37 0.65
CA ARG A 10 -11.07 4.93 -0.03
C ARG A 10 -11.80 5.90 0.90
N PRO A 11 -11.68 7.23 0.70
CA PRO A 11 -12.34 8.20 1.57
C PRO A 11 -13.88 8.12 1.52
N ASP A 12 -14.43 7.55 0.45
CA ASP A 12 -15.86 7.26 0.26
C ASP A 12 -16.28 5.89 0.83
N GLY A 13 -15.31 5.04 1.18
CA GLY A 13 -15.55 3.72 1.73
C GLY A 13 -15.76 3.76 3.24
N HIS A 14 -16.50 2.77 3.77
CA HIS A 14 -16.79 2.67 5.21
C HIS A 14 -15.52 2.84 6.06
N ASN A 15 -14.50 2.02 5.81
CA ASN A 15 -13.25 2.04 6.58
C ASN A 15 -12.33 3.23 6.28
N GLY A 16 -12.62 4.07 5.30
CA GLY A 16 -11.85 5.29 5.01
C GLY A 16 -12.28 6.49 5.83
N HIS A 17 -13.35 6.37 6.63
CA HIS A 17 -13.80 7.46 7.48
C HIS A 17 -12.76 7.76 8.57
N PRO A 18 -12.33 9.02 8.77
CA PRO A 18 -11.26 9.36 9.71
C PRO A 18 -11.46 8.86 11.14
N SER A 19 -12.69 8.91 11.65
CA SER A 19 -13.01 8.42 13.00
C SER A 19 -12.82 6.90 13.15
N LEU A 20 -13.06 6.13 12.09
CA LEU A 20 -12.85 4.68 12.11
C LEU A 20 -11.36 4.36 12.04
N ILE A 21 -10.62 5.04 11.17
CA ILE A 21 -9.15 4.92 11.11
C ILE A 21 -8.55 5.22 12.49
N GLN A 22 -8.97 6.33 13.12
CA GLN A 22 -8.52 6.71 14.47
C GLN A 22 -8.83 5.60 15.49
N SER A 23 -10.05 5.04 15.46
CA SER A 23 -10.40 3.94 16.37
C SER A 23 -9.51 2.70 16.19
N SER A 24 -9.09 2.40 14.96
CA SER A 24 -8.17 1.28 14.67
C SER A 24 -6.72 1.57 15.07
N VAL A 25 -6.31 2.85 15.08
CA VAL A 25 -5.01 3.28 15.64
C VAL A 25 -4.96 3.04 17.14
N GLU A 26 -6.01 3.45 17.85
CA GLU A 26 -6.06 3.40 19.32
C GLU A 26 -6.29 1.98 19.85
N ASN A 27 -7.08 1.16 19.14
CA ASN A 27 -7.37 -0.20 19.55
C ASN A 27 -6.44 -1.22 18.87
N LYS A 28 -5.42 -1.68 19.60
CA LYS A 28 -4.50 -2.72 19.11
C LYS A 28 -5.18 -4.04 18.73
N ASN A 29 -6.35 -4.34 19.31
CA ASN A 29 -7.11 -5.57 19.09
C ASN A 29 -8.36 -5.33 18.21
N ASP A 30 -8.37 -4.28 17.39
CA ASP A 30 -9.47 -4.04 16.46
C ASP A 30 -9.61 -5.21 15.47
N LYS A 31 -10.75 -5.91 15.51
CA LYS A 31 -11.04 -7.05 14.65
C LYS A 31 -11.17 -6.68 13.17
N LYS A 32 -11.32 -5.40 12.84
CA LYS A 32 -11.33 -4.90 11.45
C LYS A 32 -9.92 -4.83 10.87
N VAL A 33 -8.90 -4.80 11.72
CA VAL A 33 -7.50 -4.82 11.34
C VAL A 33 -7.07 -6.26 11.10
N LEU A 34 -6.64 -6.55 9.89
CA LEU A 34 -6.30 -7.90 9.46
C LEU A 34 -4.77 -8.06 9.35
N PRO A 35 -4.20 -9.15 9.89
CA PRO A 35 -2.81 -9.49 9.65
C PRO A 35 -2.63 -10.00 8.21
N ILE A 36 -1.61 -9.51 7.54
CA ILE A 36 -1.17 -9.98 6.23
C ILE A 36 0.10 -10.79 6.42
N ASN A 37 0.04 -12.06 6.02
CA ASN A 37 1.21 -12.92 5.98
C ASN A 37 2.04 -12.56 4.74
N VAL A 38 3.32 -12.23 4.96
CA VAL A 38 4.26 -11.82 3.91
C VAL A 38 5.49 -12.73 4.01
N PRO A 39 5.42 -13.97 3.49
CA PRO A 39 6.55 -14.89 3.50
C PRO A 39 7.67 -14.41 2.57
N GLN A 40 8.88 -14.93 2.78
CA GLN A 40 10.03 -14.61 1.92
C GLN A 40 9.73 -14.92 0.45
N GLY A 41 10.16 -14.02 -0.45
CA GLY A 41 9.91 -14.14 -1.89
C GLY A 41 8.57 -13.57 -2.35
N THR A 42 7.74 -13.03 -1.44
CA THR A 42 6.48 -12.38 -1.81
C THR A 42 6.66 -10.87 -2.02
N VAL A 43 5.90 -10.33 -2.97
CA VAL A 43 5.73 -8.89 -3.18
C VAL A 43 4.29 -8.54 -2.82
N THR A 44 4.09 -7.60 -1.89
CA THR A 44 2.76 -7.09 -1.52
C THR A 44 2.61 -5.67 -2.03
N ILE A 45 1.63 -5.43 -2.89
CA ILE A 45 1.31 -4.11 -3.45
C ILE A 45 0.02 -3.61 -2.80
N TYR A 46 0.04 -2.38 -2.29
CA TYR A 46 -1.15 -1.73 -1.75
C TYR A 46 -1.05 -0.21 -1.89
N SER A 47 -2.19 0.47 -1.81
CA SER A 47 -2.26 1.93 -1.89
C SER A 47 -1.46 2.58 -0.74
N SER A 48 -0.70 3.64 -1.04
CA SER A 48 0.01 4.44 -0.04
C SER A 48 -0.92 5.07 1.01
N ARG A 49 -2.21 5.22 0.68
CA ARG A 49 -3.25 5.73 1.60
C ARG A 49 -3.92 4.65 2.44
N LEU A 50 -3.61 3.38 2.20
CA LEU A 50 -4.14 2.30 3.02
C LEU A 50 -3.52 2.42 4.41
N TRP A 51 -4.36 2.51 5.43
CA TRP A 51 -3.89 2.39 6.80
C TRP A 51 -3.27 1.01 7.00
N HIS A 52 -2.05 0.99 7.52
CA HIS A 52 -1.29 -0.21 7.81
C HIS A 52 -0.37 0.05 9.00
N ARG A 53 0.05 -1.03 9.67
CA ARG A 53 1.11 -0.96 10.68
C ARG A 53 2.03 -2.17 10.58
N GLY A 54 3.31 -1.93 10.88
CA GLY A 54 4.28 -2.99 11.11
C GLY A 54 4.27 -3.38 12.59
N GLY A 55 4.20 -4.68 12.86
CA GLY A 55 4.54 -5.21 14.18
C GLY A 55 6.04 -4.99 14.46
N ALA A 56 6.41 -4.85 15.74
CA ALA A 56 7.80 -4.73 16.15
C ALA A 56 8.64 -5.88 15.57
N ASN A 57 9.82 -5.55 15.02
CA ASN A 57 10.83 -6.56 14.69
C ASN A 57 11.32 -7.14 16.02
N LYS A 58 10.89 -8.37 16.33
CA LYS A 58 11.22 -9.06 17.58
C LYS A 58 12.48 -9.91 17.48
N ASN A 59 13.13 -9.92 16.31
CA ASN A 59 14.26 -10.79 16.05
C ASN A 59 15.56 -9.99 16.10
N ASP A 60 16.64 -10.65 16.55
CA ASP A 60 18.00 -10.12 16.55
C ASP A 60 18.46 -9.72 15.13
N ASP A 61 19.64 -9.08 15.06
CA ASP A 61 20.26 -8.55 13.84
C ASP A 61 20.44 -9.58 12.69
N SER A 62 20.13 -10.87 12.90
CA SER A 62 20.19 -11.92 11.88
C SER A 62 18.94 -12.03 10.99
N THR A 63 17.83 -11.36 11.30
CA THR A 63 16.63 -11.41 10.43
C THR A 63 16.63 -10.25 9.42
N PRO A 64 16.62 -10.53 8.10
CA PRO A 64 16.59 -9.49 7.09
C PRO A 64 15.39 -8.57 7.27
N GLU A 65 15.64 -7.26 7.28
CA GLU A 65 14.56 -6.27 7.27
C GLU A 65 13.75 -6.38 5.97
N ARG A 66 12.46 -6.04 6.07
CA ARG A 66 11.61 -5.92 4.89
C ARG A 66 11.95 -4.62 4.18
N SER A 67 12.39 -4.71 2.93
CA SER A 67 12.54 -3.53 2.08
C SER A 67 11.17 -2.93 1.77
N PHE A 68 11.05 -1.62 1.98
CA PHE A 68 9.87 -0.85 1.59
C PHE A 68 10.21 -0.02 0.35
N CYS A 69 9.44 -0.20 -0.71
CA CYS A 69 9.62 0.52 -1.98
C CYS A 69 8.34 1.27 -2.34
N PHE A 70 8.49 2.49 -2.87
CA PHE A 70 7.39 3.23 -3.47
C PHE A 70 7.44 3.06 -4.99
N MET A 71 6.30 2.76 -5.61
CA MET A 71 6.19 2.69 -7.06
C MET A 71 4.93 3.44 -7.51
N THR A 72 5.03 4.11 -8.66
CA THR A 72 3.89 4.77 -9.30
C THR A 72 3.49 3.93 -10.50
N LEU A 73 2.25 3.43 -10.50
CA LEU A 73 1.67 2.72 -11.64
C LEU A 73 0.85 3.70 -12.47
N MET A 74 0.99 3.63 -13.79
CA MET A 74 0.14 4.36 -14.73
C MET A 74 -0.88 3.40 -15.34
N GLU A 75 -2.10 3.87 -15.51
CA GLU A 75 -3.11 3.16 -16.30
C GLU A 75 -2.76 3.22 -17.80
N ASP A 76 -3.30 2.27 -18.57
CA ASP A 76 -3.12 2.25 -20.03
C ASP A 76 -3.66 3.52 -20.70
N GLU A 77 -3.19 3.79 -21.91
CA GLU A 77 -3.60 4.96 -22.69
C GLU A 77 -5.13 5.03 -22.85
N GLY A 78 -5.71 6.17 -22.47
CA GLY A 78 -7.15 6.44 -22.60
C GLY A 78 -7.92 6.49 -21.28
N CYS A 79 -7.35 6.03 -20.17
CA CYS A 79 -7.94 6.23 -18.85
C CYS A 79 -7.57 7.62 -18.32
N MET A 80 -8.52 8.57 -18.39
CA MET A 80 -8.33 9.88 -17.77
C MET A 80 -8.52 9.76 -16.27
N ALA A 81 -7.50 10.16 -15.51
CA ALA A 81 -7.62 10.32 -14.07
C ALA A 81 -8.73 11.35 -13.76
N PRO A 82 -9.64 11.08 -12.80
CA PRO A 82 -10.67 12.04 -12.41
C PRO A 82 -10.05 13.38 -11.99
N PRO A 83 -10.68 14.53 -12.33
CA PRO A 83 -10.19 15.83 -11.90
C PRO A 83 -10.19 15.95 -10.37
N GLY A 84 -9.21 16.68 -9.82
CA GLY A 84 -9.11 16.95 -8.38
C GLY A 84 -8.34 15.90 -7.57
N LEU A 85 -7.65 14.97 -8.22
CA LEU A 85 -6.69 14.11 -7.53
C LEU A 85 -5.47 14.91 -7.07
N VAL A 86 -5.16 14.85 -5.78
CA VAL A 86 -4.08 15.60 -5.11
C VAL A 86 -2.68 15.20 -5.62
N HIS A 87 -2.58 14.12 -6.40
CA HIS A 87 -1.34 13.56 -6.93
C HIS A 87 -1.50 13.14 -8.40
N THR A 88 -1.81 14.08 -9.30
CA THR A 88 -1.61 13.85 -10.74
C THR A 88 -0.14 14.11 -11.07
N MET A 89 0.58 13.08 -11.51
CA MET A 89 1.95 13.17 -12.01
C MET A 89 1.92 13.15 -13.54
N ALA A 90 2.79 13.89 -14.21
CA ALA A 90 2.90 13.78 -15.66
C ALA A 90 3.45 12.39 -16.03
N LYS A 91 3.08 11.87 -17.20
CA LYS A 91 3.50 10.53 -17.67
C LYS A 91 5.02 10.42 -17.73
N GLU A 92 5.68 11.54 -18.01
CA GLU A 92 7.13 11.68 -18.15
C GLU A 92 7.87 11.61 -16.80
N ASP A 93 7.17 11.89 -15.69
CA ASP A 93 7.74 11.98 -14.34
C ASP A 93 7.67 10.64 -13.57
N VAL A 94 6.99 9.64 -14.12
CA VAL A 94 6.82 8.33 -13.46
C VAL A 94 8.06 7.46 -13.62
N GLY A 95 8.59 6.99 -12.48
CA GLY A 95 9.68 6.01 -12.40
C GLY A 95 9.40 4.79 -13.27
N LYS A 96 10.24 4.60 -14.28
CA LYS A 96 10.08 3.70 -15.42
C LYS A 96 10.07 2.22 -15.05
N TRP A 97 9.00 1.71 -14.47
CA TRP A 97 8.78 0.28 -14.29
C TRP A 97 7.43 -0.12 -14.88
N VAL A 98 7.43 -1.10 -15.76
CA VAL A 98 6.23 -1.62 -16.43
C VAL A 98 6.05 -3.07 -15.98
N LEU A 99 4.83 -3.46 -15.61
CA LEU A 99 4.49 -4.86 -15.37
C LEU A 99 4.07 -5.50 -16.69
N ASN A 100 4.75 -6.56 -17.13
CA ASN A 100 4.34 -7.35 -18.30
C ASN A 100 4.25 -8.85 -17.93
N GLY A 101 3.97 -9.71 -18.91
CA GLY A 101 3.85 -11.17 -18.70
C GLY A 101 5.09 -11.86 -18.10
N ASN A 102 6.23 -11.17 -18.05
CA ASN A 102 7.49 -11.64 -17.48
C ASN A 102 7.85 -10.96 -16.14
N GLY A 103 6.95 -10.15 -15.58
CA GLY A 103 7.16 -9.43 -14.31
C GLY A 103 7.44 -7.93 -14.50
N ILE A 104 8.04 -7.32 -13.47
CA ILE A 104 8.34 -5.88 -13.43
C ILE A 104 9.64 -5.64 -14.22
N VAL A 105 9.59 -4.82 -15.27
CA VAL A 105 10.75 -4.46 -16.10
C VAL A 105 10.99 -2.95 -16.04
N SER A 106 12.25 -2.53 -16.00
CA SER A 106 12.59 -1.12 -16.16
C SER A 106 12.42 -0.71 -17.62
N ARG A 107 11.84 0.47 -17.88
CA ARG A 107 11.74 1.02 -19.24
C ARG A 107 13.00 1.78 -19.64
#